data_AF-A0A5H2XG71-F1
#
_entry.id   AF-A0A5H2XG71-F1
#
_cell.length_a   1.000
_cell.length_b   1.000
_cell.length_c   1.000
_cell.angle_alpha   90.00
_cell.angle_beta   90.00
_cell.angle_gamma   90.00
#
_symmetry.space_group_name_H-M   'P 1'
#
loop_
_entity.id
_entity.type
_entity.pdbx_description
1 polymer ?
#
loop_
_entity_poly.entity_id
_entity_poly.type
_entity_poly.pdbx_seq_one_letter_code
_entity_poly.pdbx_strand_id
1 'polypeptide(L)'
;KKNTRVTNSRISIGYDERHRAAPTTELHSSLAHDIGHVVRTHCPMQWKSWRVKPDEIKVEVRGQLSTNYNLEDLDEESLTYVNRLFAERYKQWKSDLHHHFQAYDDPQNKAQVNKGNRKKKTLLHHSGSRLFSYRMDAREGSKFPEIDVFGDVYVRPGNELAESLHTTMVERSQLVLQESASQLPPETPIESVATPHDAGFQILTETLDQTLGRRPGTYCRGMGNARRREPRPRSSAQSNSQVTALTAQVAPLQSQMSVILQSLAQSGIPVPHFDAPTSEPFHPEHPHQITAPVNAQTSDPHTGDDSVYFDSLFD
;
A
#
# COMPACT_ATOMS: atom_id res chain seq x y z
N LYS A 1 -35.38 37.86 17.07
CA LYS A 1 -35.88 37.70 15.68
C LYS A 1 -35.05 38.60 14.76
N LYS A 2 -34.03 38.07 14.09
CA LYS A 2 -33.34 38.78 12.99
C LYS A 2 -34.19 38.54 11.74
N ASN A 3 -34.85 39.58 11.24
CA ASN A 3 -35.55 39.54 9.97
C ASN A 3 -34.52 39.60 8.85
N THR A 4 -34.18 38.44 8.28
CA THR A 4 -33.57 38.37 6.95
C THR A 4 -34.66 38.72 5.94
N ARG A 5 -34.48 39.88 5.31
CA ARG A 5 -35.32 40.38 4.22
C ARG A 5 -35.17 39.40 3.05
N VAL A 6 -36.16 38.55 2.83
CA VAL A 6 -36.24 37.67 1.66
C VAL A 6 -36.44 38.57 0.44
N THR A 7 -35.36 38.95 -0.22
CA THR A 7 -35.41 39.49 -1.57
C THR A 7 -35.48 38.29 -2.51
N ASN A 8 -36.59 38.10 -3.22
CA ASN A 8 -36.76 37.09 -4.28
C ASN A 8 -35.83 37.33 -5.50
N SER A 9 -34.76 38.12 -5.35
CA SER A 9 -33.75 38.34 -6.37
C SER A 9 -32.66 37.28 -6.23
N ARG A 10 -32.44 36.50 -7.30
CA ARG A 10 -31.32 35.58 -7.41
C ARG A 10 -29.98 36.32 -7.27
N ILE A 11 -29.00 35.70 -6.64
CA ILE A 11 -27.66 36.26 -6.41
C ILE A 11 -26.88 36.28 -7.73
N SER A 12 -26.32 37.42 -8.13
CA SER A 12 -25.43 37.47 -9.30
C SER A 12 -24.07 36.88 -8.96
N ILE A 13 -23.56 36.03 -9.87
CA ILE A 13 -22.19 35.53 -9.79
C ILE A 13 -21.34 36.47 -10.63
N GLY A 14 -20.59 37.34 -9.96
CA GLY A 14 -19.51 38.09 -10.61
C GLY A 14 -18.22 37.28 -10.67
N TYR A 15 -17.33 37.67 -11.56
CA TYR A 15 -15.96 37.17 -11.62
C TYR A 15 -14.99 38.36 -11.59
N ASP A 16 -14.02 38.29 -10.68
CA ASP A 16 -12.95 39.28 -10.53
C ASP A 16 -11.67 38.72 -11.14
N GLU A 17 -11.30 39.27 -12.30
CA GLU A 17 -10.13 38.84 -13.05
C GLU A 17 -8.81 39.06 -12.30
N ARG A 18 -8.74 40.03 -11.38
CA ARG A 18 -7.52 40.26 -10.57
C ARG A 18 -7.24 39.10 -9.62
N HIS A 19 -8.29 38.51 -9.06
CA HIS A 19 -8.20 37.44 -8.07
C HIS A 19 -8.60 36.07 -8.63
N ARG A 20 -8.99 36.03 -9.91
CA ARG A 20 -9.50 34.83 -10.63
C ARG A 20 -10.58 34.08 -9.85
N ALA A 21 -11.46 34.81 -9.16
CA ALA A 21 -12.46 34.26 -8.24
C ALA A 21 -13.68 35.17 -8.16
N ALA A 22 -14.65 34.84 -7.30
CA ALA A 22 -15.76 35.74 -7.03
C ALA A 22 -15.27 37.06 -6.39
N PRO A 23 -15.96 38.20 -6.58
CA PRO A 23 -15.51 39.52 -6.14
C PRO A 23 -15.43 39.65 -4.61
N THR A 24 -16.13 38.78 -3.88
CA THR A 24 -16.05 38.70 -2.43
C THR A 24 -15.78 37.27 -1.97
N THR A 25 -14.98 37.13 -0.92
CA THR A 25 -14.69 35.85 -0.28
C THR A 25 -15.96 35.18 0.27
N GLU A 26 -16.93 35.97 0.73
CA GLU A 26 -18.23 35.48 1.20
C GLU A 26 -19.03 34.84 0.07
N LEU A 27 -19.07 35.48 -1.11
CA LEU A 27 -19.74 34.92 -2.28
C LEU A 27 -19.03 33.65 -2.77
N HIS A 28 -17.70 33.65 -2.81
CA HIS A 28 -16.92 32.45 -3.17
C HIS A 28 -17.24 31.27 -2.24
N SER A 29 -17.22 31.52 -0.92
CA SER A 29 -17.41 30.48 0.08
C SER A 29 -18.84 29.93 0.05
N SER A 30 -19.83 30.81 -0.07
CA SER A 30 -21.24 30.45 -0.22
C SER A 30 -21.49 29.62 -1.48
N LEU A 31 -21.00 30.11 -2.63
CA LEU A 31 -21.14 29.40 -3.91
C LEU A 31 -20.43 28.04 -3.89
N ALA A 32 -19.23 27.96 -3.32
CA ALA A 32 -18.50 26.70 -3.21
C ALA A 32 -19.21 25.69 -2.28
N HIS A 33 -19.87 26.18 -1.23
CA HIS A 33 -20.68 25.35 -0.34
C HIS A 33 -21.91 24.78 -1.05
N ASP A 34 -22.68 25.64 -1.72
CA ASP A 34 -23.89 25.27 -2.45
C ASP A 34 -23.57 24.33 -3.62
N ILE A 35 -22.49 24.61 -4.38
CA ILE A 35 -21.97 23.68 -5.40
C ILE A 35 -21.60 22.34 -4.79
N GLY A 36 -20.93 22.35 -3.62
CA GLY A 36 -20.60 21.12 -2.91
C GLY A 36 -21.85 20.30 -2.55
N HIS A 37 -22.92 20.95 -2.10
CA HIS A 37 -24.20 20.30 -1.84
C HIS A 37 -24.81 19.73 -3.13
N VAL A 38 -24.88 20.52 -4.20
CA VAL A 38 -25.41 20.08 -5.51
C VAL A 38 -24.65 18.87 -6.04
N VAL A 39 -23.32 18.87 -5.94
CA VAL A 39 -22.47 17.76 -6.35
C VAL A 39 -22.82 16.48 -5.60
N ARG A 40 -22.94 16.54 -4.27
CA ARG A 40 -23.23 15.36 -3.44
C ARG A 40 -24.62 14.78 -3.69
N THR A 41 -25.58 15.63 -4.02
CA THR A 41 -26.99 15.22 -4.16
C THR A 41 -27.34 14.81 -5.59
N HIS A 42 -26.77 15.47 -6.60
CA HIS A 42 -27.23 15.35 -7.99
C HIS A 42 -26.18 14.81 -8.97
N CYS A 43 -24.91 14.61 -8.56
CA CYS A 43 -23.92 14.03 -9.45
C CYS A 43 -23.76 12.53 -9.22
N PRO A 44 -24.10 11.66 -10.19
CA PRO A 44 -23.70 10.26 -10.12
C PRO A 44 -22.17 10.14 -10.17
N MET A 45 -21.65 9.14 -9.45
CA MET A 45 -20.21 8.94 -9.25
C MET A 45 -19.54 8.16 -10.39
N GLN A 46 -20.27 7.86 -11.45
CA GLN A 46 -19.88 7.02 -12.58
C GLN A 46 -18.79 7.61 -13.48
N TRP A 47 -18.54 8.92 -13.42
CA TRP A 47 -17.50 9.56 -14.23
C TRP A 47 -16.19 9.74 -13.47
N LYS A 48 -15.08 9.52 -14.17
CA LYS A 48 -13.72 9.68 -13.62
C LYS A 48 -13.46 11.09 -13.12
N SER A 49 -13.90 12.11 -13.86
CA SER A 49 -13.75 13.53 -13.51
C SER A 49 -14.91 14.36 -14.04
N TRP A 50 -15.05 15.59 -13.51
CA TRP A 50 -16.02 16.57 -14.02
C TRP A 50 -15.83 16.85 -15.51
N ARG A 51 -14.59 16.92 -16.00
CA ARG A 51 -14.28 17.18 -17.41
C ARG A 51 -14.89 16.16 -18.36
N VAL A 52 -14.87 14.88 -17.98
CA VAL A 52 -15.33 13.74 -18.80
C VAL A 52 -16.86 13.58 -18.76
N LYS A 53 -17.55 14.24 -17.82
CA LYS A 53 -19.01 14.20 -17.73
C LYS A 53 -19.63 14.84 -19.00
N PRO A 54 -20.70 14.23 -19.59
CA PRO A 54 -21.43 14.83 -20.70
C PRO A 54 -21.99 16.22 -20.34
N ASP A 55 -22.01 17.11 -21.32
CA ASP A 55 -22.38 18.51 -21.09
C ASP A 55 -23.87 18.66 -20.77
N GLU A 56 -24.73 17.79 -21.29
CA GLU A 56 -26.17 17.76 -20.96
C GLU A 56 -26.38 17.60 -19.46
N ILE A 57 -25.64 16.65 -18.85
CA ILE A 57 -25.70 16.41 -17.41
C ILE A 57 -25.05 17.56 -16.62
N LYS A 58 -23.96 18.16 -17.13
CA LYS A 58 -23.37 19.34 -16.48
C LYS A 58 -24.36 20.51 -16.45
N VAL A 59 -25.14 20.71 -17.52
CA VAL A 59 -26.17 21.75 -17.58
C VAL A 59 -27.27 21.46 -16.57
N GLU A 60 -27.77 20.22 -16.48
CA GLU A 60 -28.79 19.83 -15.51
C GLU A 60 -28.33 20.05 -14.06
N VAL A 61 -27.14 19.55 -13.72
CA VAL A 61 -26.54 19.71 -12.39
C VAL A 61 -26.33 21.19 -12.07
N ARG A 62 -25.80 21.97 -13.01
CA ARG A 62 -25.62 23.41 -12.83
C ARG A 62 -26.96 24.12 -12.65
N GLY A 63 -28.01 23.69 -13.35
CA GLY A 63 -29.37 24.21 -13.24
C GLY A 63 -29.95 24.13 -11.82
N GLN A 64 -29.46 23.21 -10.98
CA GLN A 64 -29.85 23.14 -9.57
C GLN A 64 -29.44 24.38 -8.77
N LEU A 65 -28.44 25.15 -9.23
CA LEU A 65 -28.04 26.41 -8.61
C LEU A 65 -28.98 27.58 -8.97
N SER A 66 -29.82 27.44 -10.00
CA SER A 66 -30.71 28.51 -10.47
C SER A 66 -31.76 28.92 -9.43
N THR A 67 -31.96 28.13 -8.37
CA THR A 67 -32.80 28.51 -7.24
C THR A 67 -32.23 29.72 -6.50
N ASN A 68 -30.91 29.78 -6.33
CA ASN A 68 -30.23 30.79 -5.51
C ASN A 68 -29.45 31.82 -6.36
N TYR A 69 -28.97 31.42 -7.53
CA TYR A 69 -28.05 32.22 -8.35
C TYR A 69 -28.63 32.53 -9.73
N ASN A 70 -28.30 33.70 -10.28
CA ASN A 70 -28.64 34.03 -11.66
C ASN A 70 -27.63 33.38 -12.60
N LEU A 71 -28.07 32.41 -13.39
CA LEU A 71 -27.23 31.67 -14.34
C LEU A 71 -27.47 32.06 -15.80
N GLU A 72 -28.50 32.85 -16.08
CA GLU A 72 -28.92 33.23 -17.44
C GLU A 72 -27.98 34.28 -18.06
N ASP A 73 -27.40 35.15 -17.23
CA ASP A 73 -26.53 36.26 -17.64
C ASP A 73 -25.05 36.01 -17.33
N LEU A 74 -24.61 34.75 -17.22
CA LEU A 74 -23.20 34.45 -16.97
C LEU A 74 -22.37 34.72 -18.21
N ASP A 75 -21.37 35.59 -18.08
CA ASP A 75 -20.31 35.71 -19.06
C ASP A 75 -19.42 34.44 -19.09
N GLU A 76 -18.59 34.32 -20.13
CA GLU A 76 -17.74 33.16 -20.36
C GLU A 76 -16.74 32.91 -19.23
N GLU A 77 -16.21 33.96 -18.60
CA GLU A 77 -15.24 33.86 -17.51
C GLU A 77 -15.93 33.38 -16.22
N SER A 78 -17.10 33.95 -15.90
CA SER A 78 -17.94 33.53 -14.77
C SER A 78 -18.40 32.08 -14.93
N LEU A 79 -18.81 31.66 -16.13
CA LEU A 79 -19.17 30.27 -16.42
C LEU A 79 -17.97 29.33 -16.26
N THR A 80 -16.79 29.74 -16.71
CA THR A 80 -15.54 28.98 -16.55
C THR A 80 -15.18 28.82 -15.07
N TYR A 81 -15.30 29.90 -14.29
CA TYR A 81 -15.08 29.89 -12.86
C TYR A 81 -16.04 28.95 -12.12
N VAL A 82 -17.34 29.00 -12.43
CA VAL A 82 -18.34 28.08 -11.86
C VAL A 82 -18.00 26.62 -12.21
N ASN A 83 -17.64 26.34 -13.46
CA ASN A 83 -17.22 24.99 -13.89
C ASN A 83 -15.95 24.51 -13.16
N ARG A 84 -15.01 25.41 -12.87
CA ARG A 84 -13.82 25.10 -12.07
C ARG A 84 -14.22 24.69 -10.65
N LEU A 85 -15.12 25.45 -10.01
CA LEU A 85 -15.63 25.09 -8.68
C LEU A 85 -16.36 23.75 -8.67
N PHE A 86 -17.18 23.46 -9.69
CA PHE A 86 -17.79 22.14 -9.83
C PHE A 86 -16.76 21.03 -9.95
N ALA A 87 -15.70 21.23 -10.73
CA ALA A 87 -14.63 20.25 -10.87
C ALA A 87 -13.90 20.00 -9.55
N GLU A 88 -13.58 21.07 -8.81
CA GLU A 88 -12.94 20.99 -7.50
C GLU A 88 -13.82 20.26 -6.48
N ARG A 89 -15.11 20.63 -6.38
CA ARG A 89 -16.04 20.01 -5.43
C ARG A 89 -16.36 18.56 -5.78
N TYR A 90 -16.45 18.23 -7.07
CA TYR A 90 -16.59 16.84 -7.53
C TYR A 90 -15.37 15.99 -7.15
N LYS A 91 -14.16 16.52 -7.39
CA LYS A 91 -12.92 15.84 -6.99
C LYS A 91 -12.86 15.65 -5.47
N GLN A 92 -13.18 16.68 -4.70
CA GLN A 92 -13.17 16.62 -3.24
C GLN A 92 -14.15 15.57 -2.74
N TRP A 93 -15.39 15.58 -3.24
CA TRP A 93 -16.41 14.60 -2.86
C TRP A 93 -15.97 13.16 -3.15
N LYS A 94 -15.37 12.89 -4.32
CA LYS A 94 -14.81 11.57 -4.62
C LYS A 94 -13.70 11.16 -3.64
N SER A 95 -12.83 12.10 -3.28
CA SER A 95 -11.74 11.87 -2.32
C SER A 95 -12.28 11.57 -0.92
N ASP A 96 -13.28 12.33 -0.47
CA ASP A 96 -13.90 12.16 0.85
C ASP A 96 -14.57 10.78 0.96
N LEU A 97 -15.27 10.35 -0.10
CA LEU A 97 -15.86 9.01 -0.16
C LEU A 97 -14.80 7.91 -0.20
N HIS A 98 -13.73 8.09 -0.97
CA HIS A 98 -12.62 7.13 -0.96
C HIS A 98 -12.05 6.96 0.44
N HIS A 99 -11.77 8.05 1.15
CA HIS A 99 -11.28 7.97 2.53
C HIS A 99 -12.29 7.35 3.48
N HIS A 100 -13.57 7.67 3.34
CA HIS A 100 -14.63 7.07 4.16
C HIS A 100 -14.65 5.55 4.02
N PHE A 101 -14.71 5.03 2.78
CA PHE A 101 -14.73 3.59 2.55
C PHE A 101 -13.40 2.93 2.89
N GLN A 102 -12.27 3.61 2.66
CA GLN A 102 -10.95 3.14 3.05
C GLN A 102 -10.82 2.93 4.56
N ALA A 103 -11.58 3.67 5.39
CA ALA A 103 -11.60 3.47 6.84
C ALA A 103 -12.32 2.17 7.26
N TYR A 104 -13.21 1.64 6.42
CA TYR A 104 -13.90 0.37 6.64
C TYR A 104 -13.24 -0.81 5.92
N ASP A 105 -12.22 -0.54 5.10
CA ASP A 105 -11.42 -1.60 4.50
C ASP A 105 -10.67 -2.37 5.58
N ASP A 106 -11.17 -3.56 5.91
CA ASP A 106 -10.48 -4.50 6.78
C ASP A 106 -9.07 -4.80 6.22
N PRO A 107 -8.00 -4.58 7.01
CA PRO A 107 -6.65 -4.99 6.65
C PRO A 107 -6.56 -6.45 6.18
N GLN A 108 -7.42 -7.33 6.70
CA GLN A 108 -7.51 -8.73 6.32
C GLN A 108 -8.06 -8.92 4.89
N ASN A 109 -9.05 -8.14 4.47
CA ASN A 109 -9.56 -8.14 3.10
C ASN A 109 -8.52 -7.60 2.12
N LYS A 110 -7.83 -6.50 2.47
CA LYS A 110 -6.69 -5.98 1.68
C LYS A 110 -5.59 -7.04 1.53
N ALA A 111 -5.26 -7.77 2.60
CA ALA A 111 -4.27 -8.84 2.56
C ALA A 111 -4.72 -10.03 1.69
N GLN A 112 -6.00 -10.42 1.74
CA GLN A 112 -6.56 -11.48 0.89
C GLN A 112 -6.56 -11.09 -0.58
N VAL A 113 -7.02 -9.88 -0.93
CA VAL A 113 -7.01 -9.35 -2.30
C VAL A 113 -5.58 -9.26 -2.83
N ASN A 114 -4.64 -8.73 -2.04
CA ASN A 114 -3.23 -8.70 -2.42
C ASN A 114 -2.63 -10.09 -2.61
N LYS A 115 -3.00 -11.07 -1.78
CA LYS A 115 -2.59 -12.47 -1.93
C LYS A 115 -3.18 -13.09 -3.21
N GLY A 116 -4.44 -12.80 -3.52
CA GLY A 116 -5.10 -13.19 -4.77
C GLY A 116 -4.42 -12.57 -5.99
N ASN A 117 -4.19 -11.26 -5.98
CA ASN A 117 -3.50 -10.53 -7.05
C ASN A 117 -2.07 -11.01 -7.24
N ARG A 118 -1.35 -11.31 -6.15
CA ARG A 118 0.00 -11.90 -6.21
C ARG A 118 -0.02 -13.30 -6.81
N LYS A 119 -1.03 -14.13 -6.53
CA LYS A 119 -1.21 -15.44 -7.16
C LYS A 119 -1.57 -15.36 -8.64
N LYS A 120 -2.31 -14.31 -9.05
CA LYS A 120 -2.69 -14.04 -10.45
C LYS A 120 -1.56 -13.44 -11.28
N LYS A 121 -0.53 -12.86 -10.64
CA LYS A 121 0.67 -12.42 -11.36
C LYS A 121 1.45 -13.64 -11.84
N THR A 122 1.42 -13.88 -13.15
CA THR A 122 2.32 -14.80 -13.89
C THR A 122 3.73 -14.23 -14.06
N LEU A 123 4.06 -13.15 -13.34
CA LEU A 123 5.42 -12.62 -13.33
C LEU A 123 6.24 -13.45 -12.35
N LEU A 124 7.14 -14.26 -12.90
CA LEU A 124 8.29 -14.77 -12.18
C LEU A 124 9.09 -13.56 -11.69
N HIS A 125 8.74 -13.07 -10.49
CA HIS A 125 9.43 -11.97 -9.84
C HIS A 125 10.82 -12.48 -9.41
N HIS A 126 11.80 -12.35 -10.30
CA HIS A 126 13.23 -12.46 -9.97
C HIS A 126 13.74 -11.19 -9.26
N SER A 127 12.86 -10.25 -8.94
CA SER A 127 13.17 -8.99 -8.26
C SER A 127 13.46 -9.22 -6.77
N GLY A 128 14.65 -9.74 -6.50
CA GLY A 128 15.19 -10.03 -5.17
C GLY A 128 16.56 -10.71 -5.29
N SER A 129 17.17 -11.12 -4.16
CA SER A 129 18.44 -11.87 -4.13
C SER A 129 18.46 -13.16 -4.97
N ARG A 130 17.28 -13.63 -5.39
CA ARG A 130 17.14 -14.69 -6.39
C ARG A 130 17.68 -14.30 -7.77
N LEU A 131 17.91 -13.03 -8.09
CA LEU A 131 18.55 -12.63 -9.34
C LEU A 131 20.05 -13.01 -9.34
N PHE A 132 20.67 -13.01 -8.15
CA PHE A 132 22.08 -13.35 -8.03
C PHE A 132 22.26 -14.88 -8.04
N SER A 133 21.51 -15.62 -7.22
CA SER A 133 21.68 -17.08 -7.11
C SER A 133 21.47 -17.84 -8.43
N TYR A 134 20.41 -17.54 -9.22
CA TYR A 134 20.21 -18.24 -10.50
C TYR A 134 21.26 -17.91 -11.55
N ARG A 135 21.82 -16.69 -11.54
CA ARG A 135 22.90 -16.29 -12.46
C ARG A 135 24.24 -16.90 -12.05
N MET A 136 24.43 -17.16 -10.76
CA MET A 136 25.55 -17.94 -10.25
C MET A 136 25.43 -19.41 -10.71
N ASP A 137 24.26 -20.02 -10.50
CA ASP A 137 24.00 -21.42 -10.89
C ASP A 137 24.08 -21.64 -12.41
N ALA A 138 23.77 -20.63 -13.22
CA ALA A 138 23.85 -20.69 -14.68
C ALA A 138 25.28 -20.57 -15.25
N ARG A 139 26.28 -20.29 -14.41
CA ARG A 139 27.71 -20.18 -14.82
C ARG A 139 28.52 -21.40 -14.40
N GLU A 140 27.92 -22.57 -14.56
CA GLU A 140 28.58 -23.87 -14.36
C GLU A 140 29.82 -23.96 -15.29
N GLY A 141 31.01 -23.73 -14.73
CA GLY A 141 32.28 -23.69 -15.47
C GLY A 141 33.13 -22.43 -15.27
N SER A 142 32.59 -21.34 -14.71
CA SER A 142 33.43 -20.20 -14.31
C SER A 142 34.19 -20.50 -13.02
N LYS A 143 35.47 -20.10 -12.97
CA LYS A 143 36.30 -20.13 -11.76
C LYS A 143 35.93 -19.01 -10.77
N PHE A 144 35.25 -17.95 -11.25
CA PHE A 144 34.86 -16.79 -10.47
C PHE A 144 33.45 -16.27 -10.86
N PRO A 145 32.40 -17.09 -10.67
CA PRO A 145 31.04 -16.72 -11.08
C PRO A 145 30.54 -15.43 -10.42
N GLU A 146 31.04 -15.07 -9.23
CA GLU A 146 30.66 -13.84 -8.52
C GLU A 146 31.13 -12.58 -9.25
N ILE A 147 32.35 -12.63 -9.81
CA ILE A 147 32.94 -11.51 -10.54
C ILE A 147 32.25 -11.36 -11.88
N ASP A 148 31.95 -12.47 -12.56
CA ASP A 148 31.27 -12.40 -13.84
C ASP A 148 29.80 -11.94 -13.68
N VAL A 149 29.11 -12.34 -12.61
CA VAL A 149 27.76 -11.82 -12.29
C VAL A 149 27.83 -10.33 -11.96
N PHE A 150 28.89 -9.87 -11.28
CA PHE A 150 29.10 -8.45 -11.04
C PHE A 150 29.25 -7.67 -12.35
N GLY A 151 30.06 -8.18 -13.29
CA GLY A 151 30.21 -7.65 -14.64
C GLY A 151 28.86 -7.41 -15.32
N ASP A 152 28.06 -8.46 -15.46
CA ASP A 152 26.81 -8.40 -16.22
C ASP A 152 25.71 -7.55 -15.56
N VAL A 153 25.68 -7.47 -14.23
CA VAL A 153 24.61 -6.78 -13.49
C VAL A 153 24.94 -5.30 -13.28
N TYR A 154 26.20 -4.99 -12.94
CA TYR A 154 26.58 -3.68 -12.41
C TYR A 154 27.46 -2.85 -13.35
N VAL A 155 28.19 -3.48 -14.28
CA VAL A 155 29.00 -2.77 -15.27
C VAL A 155 28.09 -2.33 -16.40
N ARG A 156 27.68 -1.06 -16.37
CA ARG A 156 26.88 -0.42 -17.42
C ARG A 156 27.76 0.50 -18.25
N PRO A 157 27.57 0.56 -19.58
CA PRO A 157 28.36 1.46 -20.43
C PRO A 157 28.31 2.91 -19.94
N GLY A 158 29.48 3.51 -19.74
CA GLY A 158 29.62 4.89 -19.27
C GLY A 158 29.65 5.04 -17.74
N ASN A 159 29.73 3.94 -16.99
CA ASN A 159 29.99 3.96 -15.55
C ASN A 159 31.45 3.58 -15.26
N GLU A 160 32.34 4.57 -15.33
CA GLU A 160 33.79 4.41 -15.15
C GLU A 160 34.16 3.78 -13.79
N LEU A 161 33.38 4.05 -12.73
CA LEU A 161 33.63 3.45 -11.41
C LEU A 161 33.30 1.95 -11.40
N ALA A 162 32.20 1.53 -12.01
CA ALA A 162 31.87 0.11 -12.08
C ALA A 162 32.80 -0.66 -13.02
N GLU A 163 33.21 -0.02 -14.13
CA GLU A 163 34.18 -0.57 -15.07
C GLU A 163 35.55 -0.77 -14.41
N SER A 164 36.05 0.23 -13.67
CA SER A 164 37.32 0.12 -12.94
C SER A 164 37.28 -0.92 -11.80
N LEU A 165 36.17 -1.00 -11.07
CA LEU A 165 35.95 -2.03 -10.05
C LEU A 165 35.99 -3.44 -10.65
N HIS A 166 35.27 -3.68 -11.75
CA HIS A 166 35.25 -4.98 -12.41
C HIS A 166 36.63 -5.34 -12.98
N THR A 167 37.34 -4.37 -13.57
CA THR A 167 38.71 -4.57 -14.09
C THR A 167 39.65 -5.02 -12.98
N THR A 168 39.61 -4.34 -11.84
CA THR A 168 40.42 -4.70 -10.66
C THR A 168 40.09 -6.11 -10.14
N MET A 169 38.80 -6.47 -10.10
CA MET A 169 38.38 -7.81 -9.67
C MET A 169 38.87 -8.91 -10.61
N VAL A 170 38.83 -8.66 -11.93
CA VAL A 170 39.36 -9.59 -12.94
C VAL A 170 40.88 -9.72 -12.81
N GLU A 171 41.62 -8.63 -12.65
CA GLU A 171 43.08 -8.65 -12.44
C GLU A 171 43.46 -9.47 -11.19
N ARG A 172 42.79 -9.23 -10.05
CA ARG A 172 43.03 -10.00 -8.81
C ARG A 172 42.68 -11.47 -8.97
N SER A 173 41.64 -11.79 -9.73
CA SER A 173 41.26 -13.18 -10.01
C SER A 173 42.33 -13.93 -10.80
N GLN A 174 42.98 -13.25 -11.76
CA GLN A 174 44.09 -13.81 -12.52
C GLN A 174 45.32 -14.04 -11.65
N LEU A 175 45.62 -13.13 -10.72
CA LEU A 175 46.71 -13.30 -9.75
C LEU A 175 46.48 -14.52 -8.86
N VAL A 176 45.26 -14.72 -8.36
CA VAL A 176 44.92 -15.91 -7.55
C VAL A 176 45.09 -17.21 -8.35
N LEU A 177 44.75 -17.21 -9.64
CA LEU A 177 44.99 -18.36 -10.51
C LEU A 177 46.48 -18.62 -10.73
N GLN A 178 47.26 -17.57 -10.95
CA GLN A 178 48.70 -17.66 -11.15
C GLN A 178 49.44 -18.12 -9.88
N GLU A 179 49.05 -17.60 -8.73
CA GLU A 179 49.56 -18.00 -7.42
C GLU A 179 49.24 -19.48 -7.14
N SER A 180 48.00 -19.90 -7.39
CA SER A 180 47.57 -21.30 -7.24
C SER A 180 48.34 -22.24 -8.17
N ALA A 181 48.59 -21.81 -9.42
CA ALA A 181 49.38 -22.58 -10.39
C ALA A 181 50.87 -22.72 -9.97
N SER A 182 51.40 -21.76 -9.22
CA SER A 182 52.80 -21.76 -8.77
C SER A 182 53.05 -22.71 -7.58
N GLN A 183 51.99 -23.19 -6.92
CA GLN A 183 52.06 -24.17 -5.83
C GLN A 183 51.98 -25.64 -6.31
N LEU A 184 51.80 -25.88 -7.61
CA LEU A 184 51.72 -27.22 -8.20
C LEU A 184 52.96 -27.53 -9.07
N PRO A 185 53.39 -28.81 -9.18
CA PRO A 185 54.55 -29.18 -9.99
C PRO A 185 54.31 -28.98 -11.50
N PRO A 186 55.37 -28.78 -12.32
CA PRO A 186 55.27 -28.27 -13.70
C PRO A 186 54.52 -29.11 -14.75
N GLU A 187 53.95 -30.27 -14.41
CA GLU A 187 53.39 -31.23 -15.38
C GLU A 187 51.86 -31.39 -15.34
N THR A 188 51.11 -30.53 -14.63
CA THR A 188 49.63 -30.55 -14.69
C THR A 188 49.06 -29.41 -15.53
N PRO A 189 48.15 -29.68 -16.49
CA PRO A 189 47.54 -28.65 -17.32
C PRO A 189 46.73 -27.65 -16.47
N ILE A 190 46.85 -26.35 -16.81
CA ILE A 190 46.28 -25.18 -16.10
C ILE A 190 44.75 -25.29 -15.88
N GLU A 191 44.09 -26.13 -16.66
CA GLU A 191 42.65 -26.39 -16.59
C GLU A 191 42.23 -27.13 -15.30
N SER A 192 43.13 -27.90 -14.66
CA SER A 192 42.81 -28.71 -13.46
C SER A 192 43.08 -28.04 -12.12
N VAL A 193 43.44 -26.75 -12.08
CA VAL A 193 43.72 -26.03 -10.84
C VAL A 193 42.41 -25.71 -10.10
N ALA A 194 42.17 -26.39 -8.98
CA ALA A 194 41.04 -26.11 -8.09
C ALA A 194 41.24 -24.74 -7.43
N THR A 195 40.35 -23.79 -7.73
CA THR A 195 40.33 -22.50 -7.04
C THR A 195 39.86 -22.66 -5.60
N PRO A 196 40.42 -21.88 -4.65
CA PRO A 196 39.89 -21.86 -3.29
C PRO A 196 38.39 -21.52 -3.31
N HIS A 197 37.58 -22.34 -2.61
CA HIS A 197 36.15 -22.06 -2.45
C HIS A 197 36.00 -20.66 -1.81
N ASP A 198 35.16 -19.81 -2.39
CA ASP A 198 34.95 -18.40 -2.00
C ASP A 198 36.00 -17.37 -2.47
N ALA A 199 37.01 -17.74 -3.27
CA ALA A 199 38.00 -16.76 -3.76
C ALA A 199 37.35 -15.59 -4.52
N GLY A 200 36.35 -15.86 -5.36
CA GLY A 200 35.60 -14.82 -6.08
C GLY A 200 34.85 -13.85 -5.17
N PHE A 201 34.17 -14.37 -4.15
CA PHE A 201 33.53 -13.55 -3.12
C PHE A 201 34.52 -12.70 -2.32
N GLN A 202 35.67 -13.26 -1.97
CA GLN A 202 36.72 -12.53 -1.24
C GLN A 202 37.28 -11.38 -2.09
N ILE A 203 37.60 -11.64 -3.36
CA ILE A 203 38.06 -10.61 -4.29
C ILE A 203 37.00 -9.52 -4.45
N LEU A 204 35.74 -9.89 -4.67
CA LEU A 204 34.61 -8.96 -4.81
C LEU A 204 34.47 -8.06 -3.58
N THR A 205 34.39 -8.67 -2.40
CA THR A 205 34.17 -7.94 -1.14
C THR A 205 35.37 -7.08 -0.74
N GLU A 206 36.59 -7.59 -0.90
CA GLU A 206 37.81 -6.85 -0.59
C GLU A 206 37.97 -5.65 -1.53
N THR A 207 37.74 -5.83 -2.84
CA THR A 207 37.84 -4.74 -3.81
C THR A 207 36.82 -3.65 -3.52
N LEU A 208 35.56 -4.02 -3.23
CA LEU A 208 34.53 -3.07 -2.84
C LEU A 208 34.84 -2.36 -1.52
N ASP A 209 35.31 -3.10 -0.50
CA ASP A 209 35.69 -2.54 0.80
C ASP A 209 36.87 -1.57 0.68
N GLN A 210 37.83 -1.83 -0.21
CA GLN A 210 38.98 -0.97 -0.46
C GLN A 210 38.59 0.31 -1.22
N THR A 211 37.80 0.20 -2.29
CA THR A 211 37.45 1.34 -3.15
C THR A 211 36.31 2.20 -2.58
N LEU A 212 35.30 1.58 -1.97
CA LEU A 212 34.11 2.27 -1.46
C LEU A 212 34.17 2.52 0.06
N GLY A 213 35.19 1.97 0.71
CA GLY A 213 35.38 2.01 2.15
C GLY A 213 34.52 0.99 2.91
N ARG A 214 35.06 0.46 4.01
CA ARG A 214 34.28 -0.37 4.95
C ARG A 214 33.21 0.47 5.62
N ARG A 215 31.95 0.33 5.24
CA ARG A 215 30.84 0.83 6.05
C ARG A 215 30.70 -0.04 7.30
N PRO A 216 30.69 0.52 8.53
CA PRO A 216 30.30 -0.20 9.74
C PRO A 216 28.78 -0.46 9.72
N GLY A 217 28.31 -1.23 8.75
CA GLY A 217 26.90 -1.56 8.56
C GLY A 217 26.51 -2.79 9.36
N THR A 218 25.39 -2.72 10.06
CA THR A 218 24.72 -3.92 10.58
C THR A 218 24.19 -4.73 9.41
N TYR A 219 24.49 -6.02 9.36
CA TYR A 219 24.13 -6.92 8.26
C TYR A 219 22.62 -6.86 7.94
N CYS A 220 22.28 -6.62 6.68
CA CYS A 220 20.90 -6.68 6.20
C CYS A 220 20.41 -8.13 6.28
N ARG A 221 19.46 -8.39 7.17
CA ARG A 221 18.80 -9.70 7.33
C ARG A 221 18.13 -10.09 6.01
N GLY A 222 18.63 -11.12 5.32
CA GLY A 222 18.06 -11.56 4.03
C GLY A 222 18.94 -12.48 3.19
N MET A 223 20.25 -12.56 3.45
CA MET A 223 21.07 -13.66 2.96
C MET A 223 20.81 -14.87 3.86
N GLY A 224 20.42 -15.99 3.24
CA GLY A 224 20.14 -17.26 3.92
C GLY A 224 21.33 -17.76 4.76
N ASN A 225 21.08 -18.83 5.51
CA ASN A 225 21.84 -19.34 6.67
C ASN A 225 23.33 -19.71 6.45
N ALA A 226 24.15 -18.79 5.96
CA ALA A 226 25.59 -18.92 5.96
C ALA A 226 26.20 -17.83 6.86
N ARG A 227 26.76 -18.29 7.98
CA ARG A 227 27.74 -17.61 8.84
C ARG A 227 27.15 -16.72 9.95
N ARG A 228 26.68 -17.44 10.99
CA ARG A 228 26.34 -16.97 12.34
C ARG A 228 27.38 -15.97 12.88
N ARG A 229 26.89 -14.82 13.34
CA ARG A 229 27.48 -14.09 14.47
C ARG A 229 26.41 -14.03 15.56
N GLU A 230 26.76 -14.40 16.79
CA GLU A 230 25.80 -14.40 17.90
C GLU A 230 25.18 -13.00 18.08
N PRO A 231 23.85 -12.86 18.16
CA PRO A 231 23.23 -11.57 18.43
C PRO A 231 23.52 -11.14 19.87
N ARG A 232 24.11 -9.95 20.05
CA ARG A 232 24.07 -9.24 21.34
C ARG A 232 22.63 -8.89 21.72
N PRO A 233 22.31 -8.74 23.02
CA PRO A 233 20.93 -8.50 23.47
C PRO A 233 20.45 -7.13 22.96
N ARG A 234 19.23 -7.09 22.40
CA ARG A 234 18.58 -5.87 21.91
C ARG A 234 18.21 -4.93 23.06
N SER A 235 18.37 -3.64 22.80
CA SER A 235 18.00 -2.48 23.62
C SER A 235 16.48 -2.23 23.67
N SER A 236 15.71 -3.17 24.21
CA SER A 236 14.28 -2.98 24.51
C SER A 236 13.88 -3.49 25.90
N ALA A 237 14.79 -3.41 26.87
CA ALA A 237 14.55 -3.84 28.25
C ALA A 237 13.40 -3.06 28.94
N GLN A 238 13.06 -1.87 28.46
CA GLN A 238 12.09 -0.98 29.11
C GLN A 238 10.62 -1.40 28.91
N SER A 239 10.28 -2.06 27.80
CA SER A 239 8.91 -2.54 27.54
C SER A 239 8.61 -3.83 28.33
N ASN A 240 9.57 -4.75 28.40
CA ASN A 240 9.38 -6.03 29.08
C ASN A 240 9.27 -5.88 30.61
N SER A 241 10.01 -4.94 31.22
CA SER A 241 9.91 -4.69 32.66
C SER A 241 8.55 -4.08 33.06
N GLN A 242 7.98 -3.21 32.20
CA GLN A 242 6.67 -2.62 32.41
C GLN A 242 5.55 -3.67 32.31
N VAL A 243 5.58 -4.55 31.29
CA VAL A 243 4.60 -5.63 31.15
C VAL A 243 4.71 -6.63 32.31
N THR A 244 5.92 -6.95 32.75
CA THR A 244 6.15 -7.85 33.90
C THR A 244 5.62 -7.23 35.20
N ALA A 245 5.88 -5.94 35.44
CA ALA A 245 5.36 -5.23 36.61
C ALA A 245 3.83 -5.12 36.59
N LEU A 246 3.23 -4.85 35.44
CA LEU A 246 1.77 -4.76 35.30
C LEU A 246 1.11 -6.14 35.50
N THR A 247 1.71 -7.20 34.95
CA THR A 247 1.23 -8.58 35.12
C THR A 247 1.29 -9.01 36.59
N ALA A 248 2.35 -8.62 37.31
CA ALA A 248 2.47 -8.87 38.74
C ALA A 248 1.42 -8.11 39.59
N GLN A 249 0.91 -6.96 39.14
CA GLN A 249 -0.15 -6.22 39.82
C GLN A 249 -1.56 -6.76 39.53
N VAL A 250 -1.78 -7.41 38.38
CA VAL A 250 -3.10 -7.97 38.03
C VAL A 250 -3.41 -9.26 38.81
N ALA A 251 -2.40 -10.09 39.10
CA ALA A 251 -2.57 -11.32 39.87
C ALA A 251 -3.20 -11.13 41.28
N PRO A 252 -2.74 -10.19 42.14
CA PRO A 252 -3.36 -9.96 43.45
C PRO A 252 -4.76 -9.35 43.34
N LEU A 253 -5.05 -8.54 42.31
CA LEU A 253 -6.39 -8.00 42.07
C LEU A 253 -7.39 -9.10 41.70
N GLN A 254 -6.99 -10.05 40.85
CA GLN A 254 -7.80 -11.23 40.52
C GLN A 254 -8.04 -12.11 41.75
N SER A 255 -7.04 -12.27 42.61
CA SER A 255 -7.20 -12.98 43.88
C SER A 255 -8.17 -12.28 44.83
N GLN A 256 -8.11 -10.95 44.93
CA GLN A 256 -9.04 -10.18 45.76
C GLN A 256 -10.48 -10.26 45.23
N MET A 257 -10.68 -10.18 43.92
CA MET A 257 -11.99 -10.38 43.31
C MET A 257 -12.57 -11.76 43.60
N SER A 258 -11.73 -12.80 43.58
CA SER A 258 -12.14 -14.18 43.89
C SER A 258 -12.60 -14.33 45.33
N VAL A 259 -11.90 -13.69 46.28
CA VAL A 259 -12.28 -13.69 47.71
C VAL A 259 -13.60 -12.95 47.94
N ILE A 260 -13.83 -11.83 47.24
CA ILE A 260 -15.08 -11.06 47.32
C ILE A 260 -16.26 -11.87 46.75
N LEU A 261 -16.07 -12.54 45.61
CA LEU A 261 -17.12 -13.39 45.03
C LEU A 261 -17.48 -14.56 45.95
N GLN A 262 -16.49 -15.14 46.63
CA GLN A 262 -16.70 -16.25 47.55
C GLN A 262 -17.40 -15.82 48.85
N SER A 263 -17.07 -14.64 49.40
CA SER A 263 -17.76 -14.09 50.57
C SER A 263 -19.18 -13.64 50.25
N LEU A 264 -19.42 -13.13 49.04
CA LEU A 264 -20.76 -12.76 48.56
C LEU A 264 -21.63 -13.99 48.29
N ALA A 265 -21.05 -15.08 47.78
CA ALA A 265 -21.76 -16.37 47.63
C ALA A 265 -22.18 -16.98 48.97
N GLN A 266 -21.47 -16.67 50.06
CA GLN A 266 -21.77 -17.15 51.42
C GLN A 266 -22.76 -16.27 52.18
N SER A 267 -22.99 -15.02 51.76
CA SER A 267 -23.83 -14.06 52.50
C SER A 267 -25.33 -14.17 52.19
N GLY A 268 -25.74 -15.12 51.33
CA GLY A 268 -27.16 -15.34 50.99
C GLY A 268 -27.81 -14.21 50.18
N ILE A 269 -27.01 -13.25 49.68
CA ILE A 269 -27.46 -12.17 48.82
C ILE A 269 -27.45 -12.65 47.36
N PRO A 270 -28.56 -12.55 46.60
CA PRO A 270 -28.57 -12.91 45.18
C PRO A 270 -27.59 -12.01 44.40
N VAL A 271 -26.54 -12.63 43.84
CA VAL A 271 -25.58 -11.92 42.97
C VAL A 271 -26.16 -11.87 41.55
N PRO A 272 -26.21 -10.70 40.89
CA PRO A 272 -26.60 -10.63 39.48
C PRO A 272 -25.67 -11.51 38.63
N HIS A 273 -26.26 -12.39 37.81
CA HIS A 273 -25.51 -13.20 36.86
C HIS A 273 -24.94 -12.29 35.77
N PHE A 274 -23.62 -12.18 35.70
CA PHE A 274 -22.94 -11.57 34.58
C PHE A 274 -22.47 -12.69 33.65
N ASP A 275 -23.14 -12.83 32.50
CA ASP A 275 -22.73 -13.77 31.45
C ASP A 275 -21.31 -13.44 31.00
N ALA A 276 -20.43 -14.44 31.06
CA ALA A 276 -19.12 -14.34 30.41
C ALA A 276 -19.33 -14.26 28.89
N PRO A 277 -18.64 -13.35 28.16
CA PRO A 277 -18.73 -13.34 26.72
C PRO A 277 -18.22 -14.68 26.20
N THR A 278 -19.14 -15.46 25.63
CA THR A 278 -18.88 -16.77 25.05
C THR A 278 -17.90 -16.56 23.91
N SER A 279 -16.65 -16.94 24.17
CA SER A 279 -15.61 -17.02 23.16
C SER A 279 -15.74 -18.37 22.46
N GLU A 280 -16.85 -18.58 21.75
CA GLU A 280 -16.94 -19.70 20.80
C GLU A 280 -16.66 -19.20 19.37
N PRO A 281 -15.83 -19.93 18.61
CA PRO A 281 -15.54 -19.61 17.22
C PRO A 281 -16.77 -19.89 16.37
N PHE A 282 -17.35 -18.84 15.78
CA PHE A 282 -18.39 -18.97 14.76
C PHE A 282 -17.82 -19.71 13.53
N HIS A 283 -18.25 -20.96 13.35
CA HIS A 283 -18.24 -21.65 12.07
C HIS A 283 -19.43 -21.15 11.24
N PRO A 284 -19.25 -20.68 9.99
CA PRO A 284 -20.38 -20.36 9.14
C PRO A 284 -21.05 -21.65 8.66
N GLU A 285 -22.31 -21.84 9.05
CA GLU A 285 -23.18 -22.88 8.50
C GLU A 285 -23.49 -22.61 7.02
N HIS A 286 -23.36 -23.66 6.22
CA HIS A 286 -23.85 -23.70 4.86
C HIS A 286 -25.38 -23.62 4.83
N PRO A 287 -26.01 -22.80 3.98
CA PRO A 287 -27.46 -22.76 3.90
C PRO A 287 -28.02 -24.07 3.36
N HIS A 288 -28.86 -24.72 4.16
CA HIS A 288 -29.69 -25.83 3.75
C HIS A 288 -30.70 -25.40 2.68
N GLN A 289 -30.68 -26.13 1.56
CA GLN A 289 -31.72 -26.13 0.54
C GLN A 289 -33.06 -26.52 1.18
N ILE A 290 -34.03 -25.60 1.15
CA ILE A 290 -35.44 -25.95 1.36
C ILE A 290 -36.01 -26.32 0.00
N THR A 291 -36.40 -27.59 -0.14
CA THR A 291 -37.16 -28.09 -1.28
C THR A 291 -38.63 -28.23 -0.87
N ALA A 292 -39.54 -27.60 -1.60
CA ALA A 292 -40.95 -28.00 -1.73
C ALA A 292 -41.57 -27.34 -2.99
N PRO A 293 -42.62 -27.93 -3.62
CA PRO A 293 -42.61 -28.13 -5.07
C PRO A 293 -43.74 -27.43 -5.86
N VAL A 294 -43.58 -27.44 -7.20
CA VAL A 294 -44.56 -27.28 -8.31
C VAL A 294 -45.25 -25.92 -8.49
N ASN A 295 -44.99 -25.21 -9.62
CA ASN A 295 -45.83 -25.32 -10.83
C ASN A 295 -45.20 -24.64 -12.05
N ALA A 296 -45.39 -25.26 -13.21
CA ALA A 296 -44.93 -24.79 -14.51
C ALA A 296 -45.92 -23.77 -15.09
N GLN A 297 -45.43 -22.64 -15.60
CA GLN A 297 -45.83 -22.07 -16.90
C GLN A 297 -45.08 -20.76 -17.23
N THR A 298 -44.35 -20.82 -18.35
CA THR A 298 -44.18 -19.80 -19.39
C THR A 298 -43.61 -18.42 -19.01
N SER A 299 -42.36 -18.14 -19.41
CA SER A 299 -41.94 -17.00 -20.26
C SER A 299 -40.40 -16.95 -20.43
N ASP A 300 -39.98 -16.61 -21.65
CA ASP A 300 -38.63 -16.59 -22.25
C ASP A 300 -37.60 -15.57 -21.66
N PRO A 301 -36.31 -15.63 -22.05
CA PRO A 301 -35.18 -15.11 -21.28
C PRO A 301 -34.85 -13.63 -21.56
N HIS A 302 -34.53 -12.87 -20.52
CA HIS A 302 -33.82 -11.60 -20.65
C HIS A 302 -32.36 -11.76 -20.20
N THR A 303 -31.49 -11.61 -21.19
CA THR A 303 -30.04 -11.45 -21.10
C THR A 303 -29.67 -10.11 -20.46
N GLY A 304 -28.66 -10.12 -19.60
CA GLY A 304 -27.83 -8.93 -19.32
C GLY A 304 -27.79 -8.55 -17.85
N ASP A 305 -26.85 -9.13 -17.11
CA ASP A 305 -26.39 -8.56 -15.84
C ASP A 305 -24.85 -8.48 -15.91
N ASP A 306 -24.37 -7.38 -16.48
CA ASP A 306 -22.96 -7.02 -16.46
C ASP A 306 -22.62 -6.54 -15.04
N SER A 307 -21.89 -7.37 -14.31
CA SER A 307 -21.37 -7.04 -12.98
C SER A 307 -20.41 -5.85 -13.07
N VAL A 308 -20.83 -4.69 -12.56
CA VAL A 308 -19.97 -3.51 -12.42
C VAL A 308 -18.91 -3.79 -11.36
N TYR A 309 -17.65 -3.89 -11.80
CA TYR A 309 -16.50 -4.15 -10.95
C TYR A 309 -16.13 -2.86 -10.18
N PHE A 310 -16.31 -2.89 -8.85
CA PHE A 310 -16.19 -1.72 -7.96
C PHE A 310 -14.81 -1.02 -8.03
N ASP A 311 -13.75 -1.73 -8.44
CA ASP A 311 -12.40 -1.15 -8.55
C ASP A 311 -12.27 -0.12 -9.69
N SER A 312 -13.15 -0.12 -10.72
CA SER A 312 -13.03 0.85 -11.82
C SER A 312 -13.55 2.25 -11.50
N LEU A 313 -14.13 2.47 -10.31
CA LEU A 313 -14.75 3.74 -9.91
C LEU A 313 -13.73 4.81 -9.47
N PHE A 314 -12.52 4.37 -9.10
CA PHE A 314 -11.52 5.19 -8.42
C PHE A 314 -10.22 5.45 -9.23
N ASP A 315 -10.12 4.97 -10.47
CA ASP A 315 -8.99 5.22 -11.40
C ASP A 315 -9.20 6.45 -12.30
#